data_AF-A0A357F604-F1
#
_entry.id   AF-A0A357F604-F1
#
_cell.length_a   1.000
_cell.length_b   1.000
_cell.length_c   1.000
_cell.angle_alpha   90.00
_cell.angle_beta   90.00
_cell.angle_gamma   90.00
#
_symmetry.space_group_name_H-M   'P 1'
#
loop_
_entity.id
_entity.type
_entity.pdbx_description
1 polymer ?
#
loop_
_entity_poly.entity_id
_entity_poly.type
_entity_poly.pdbx_seq_one_letter_code
_entity_poly.pdbx_strand_id
1 'polypeptide(L)' 'SRSKAIIKMQNALNEMVIDGIKTNIPLHRVIMEDATFKKGEANIHYLEKMLGVNNS' A
#
# COMPACT_ATOMS: atom_id res chain seq x y z
N SER A 1 12.45 -11.41 -6.89
CA SER A 1 12.61 -9.99 -7.23
C SER A 1 11.54 -9.17 -6.53
N ARG A 2 11.79 -7.88 -6.29
CA ARG A 2 10.83 -6.96 -5.66
C ARG A 2 9.47 -6.98 -6.34
N SER A 3 9.46 -6.92 -7.67
CA SER A 3 8.23 -6.93 -8.47
C SER A 3 7.38 -8.19 -8.24
N LYS A 4 7.99 -9.37 -8.12
CA LYS A 4 7.26 -10.61 -7.79
C LYS A 4 6.65 -10.57 -6.40
N ALA A 5 7.36 -9.98 -5.42
CA ALA A 5 6.85 -9.85 -4.06
C ALA A 5 5.64 -8.90 -3.99
N ILE A 6 5.67 -7.79 -4.75
CA ILE A 6 4.54 -6.86 -4.86
C ILE A 6 3.32 -7.58 -5.45
N ILE A 7 3.48 -8.31 -6.55
CA ILE A 7 2.37 -9.04 -7.19
C ILE A 7 1.78 -10.08 -6.23
N LYS A 8 2.63 -10.82 -5.51
CA LYS A 8 2.18 -11.79 -4.51
C LYS A 8 1.38 -11.11 -3.38
N MET A 9 1.83 -9.95 -2.91
CA MET A 9 1.13 -9.18 -1.88
C MET A 9 -0.21 -8.62 -2.39
N GLN A 10 -0.26 -8.11 -3.62
CA GLN A 10 -1.51 -7.65 -4.24
C GLN A 10 -2.55 -8.76 -4.30
N ASN A 11 -2.15 -9.96 -4.76
CA ASN A 11 -3.05 -11.12 -4.81
C ASN A 11 -3.55 -11.48 -3.40
N ALA A 12 -2.63 -11.57 -2.42
CA ALA A 12 -3.00 -11.87 -1.05
C ALA A 12 -3.98 -10.84 -0.46
N LEU A 13 -3.77 -9.55 -0.69
CA LEU A 13 -4.66 -8.49 -0.22
C LEU A 13 -6.03 -8.49 -0.92
N ASN A 14 -6.10 -8.97 -2.17
CA ASN A 14 -7.35 -9.10 -2.92
C ASN A 14 -8.18 -10.30 -2.43
N GLU A 15 -7.52 -11.37 -2.02
CA GLU A 15 -8.15 -12.59 -1.50
C GLU A 15 -8.48 -12.48 0.00
N MET A 16 -7.89 -11.51 0.70
CA MET A 16 -8.07 -11.33 2.15
C MET A 16 -9.45 -10.78 2.47
N VAL A 17 -10.28 -11.61 3.12
CA VAL A 17 -11.60 -11.25 3.63
C VAL A 17 -11.56 -11.26 5.15
N ILE A 18 -11.89 -10.11 5.76
CA ILE A 18 -12.02 -9.97 7.21
C ILE A 18 -13.40 -9.35 7.47
N ASP A 19 -14.20 -10.05 8.27
CA ASP A 19 -15.54 -9.60 8.68
C ASP A 19 -15.53 -9.11 10.14
N GLY A 20 -16.47 -8.24 10.47
CA GLY A 20 -16.71 -7.77 11.84
C GLY A 20 -15.78 -6.67 12.35
N ILE A 21 -14.67 -6.37 11.67
CA ILE A 21 -13.76 -5.27 12.02
C ILE A 21 -13.24 -4.52 10.80
N LYS A 22 -13.03 -3.21 10.97
CA LYS A 22 -12.34 -2.39 9.96
C LYS A 22 -10.85 -2.66 10.01
N THR A 23 -10.24 -2.76 8.83
CA THR A 23 -8.79 -2.94 8.68
C THR A 23 -8.23 -1.90 7.71
N ASN A 24 -6.90 -1.80 7.67
CA ASN A 24 -6.17 -0.94 6.74
C ASN A 24 -5.84 -1.64 5.40
N ILE A 25 -6.49 -2.77 5.09
CA ILE A 25 -6.32 -3.46 3.80
C ILE A 25 -6.52 -2.51 2.61
N PRO A 26 -7.54 -1.62 2.59
CA PRO A 26 -7.70 -0.67 1.48
C PRO A 26 -6.47 0.25 1.31
N LEU A 27 -5.88 0.72 2.41
CA LEU A 27 -4.66 1.53 2.37
C LEU A 27 -3.49 0.76 1.78
N HIS A 28 -3.27 -0.47 2.22
CA HIS A 28 -2.18 -1.30 1.70
C HIS A 28 -2.35 -1.63 0.21
N ARG A 29 -3.59 -1.82 -0.27
CA ARG A 29 -3.86 -2.01 -1.71
C ARG A 29 -3.43 -0.79 -2.53
N VAL A 30 -3.80 0.41 -2.08
CA VAL A 30 -3.38 1.67 -2.72
C VAL A 30 -1.85 1.79 -2.76
N ILE A 31 -1.17 1.51 -1.64
CA ILE A 31 0.31 1.54 -1.57
C ILE A 31 0.93 0.56 -2.55
N MET A 32 0.39 -0.65 -2.66
CA MET A 32 0.92 -1.68 -3.57
C MET A 32 0.69 -1.34 -5.04
N GLU A 33 -0.30 -0.50 -5.36
CA GLU A 33 -0.57 -0.02 -6.71
C GLU A 33 0.25 1.20 -7.12
N ASP A 34 0.75 1.98 -6.15
CA ASP A 34 1.50 3.21 -6.38
C ASP A 34 2.83 3.00 -7.14
N ALA A 35 3.11 3.92 -8.06
CA ALA A 35 4.29 3.85 -8.91
C ALA A 35 5.60 4.17 -8.16
N THR A 36 5.57 5.12 -7.22
CA THR A 36 6.71 5.50 -6.38
C THR A 36 7.12 4.33 -5.50
N PHE A 37 6.14 3.68 -4.89
CA PHE A 37 6.34 2.46 -4.13
C PHE A 37 6.83 1.33 -5.02
N LYS A 38 6.29 1.11 -6.23
CA LYS A 38 6.78 0.08 -7.16
C LYS A 38 8.24 0.28 -7.59
N LYS A 39 8.65 1.52 -7.84
CA LYS A 39 10.03 1.90 -8.18
C LYS A 39 11.00 1.78 -7.00
N GLY A 40 10.50 1.74 -5.76
CA GLY A 40 11.33 1.66 -4.55
C GLY A 40 11.87 3.02 -4.11
N GLU A 41 11.22 4.11 -4.53
CA GLU A 41 11.60 5.50 -4.24
C GLU A 41 10.85 6.08 -3.03
N ALA A 42 10.09 5.24 -2.31
CA ALA A 42 9.35 5.67 -1.12
C ALA A 42 10.32 5.99 0.03
N ASN A 43 10.21 7.20 0.58
CA ASN A 43 10.92 7.65 1.78
C ASN A 43 9.98 7.70 3.00
N ILE A 44 10.46 8.19 4.14
CA ILE A 44 9.65 8.24 5.38
C ILE A 44 8.41 9.14 5.28
N HIS A 45 8.44 10.17 4.43
CA HIS A 45 7.33 11.11 4.21
C HIS A 45 6.39 10.67 3.08
N TYR A 46 6.66 9.54 2.44
CA TYR A 46 5.87 9.03 1.32
C TYR A 46 4.39 8.90 1.68
N LEU A 47 4.11 8.33 2.85
CA LEU A 47 2.73 8.07 3.26
C LEU A 47 1.97 9.38 3.55
N GLU A 48 2.61 10.36 4.18
CA GLU A 48 2.05 11.68 4.46
C GLU A 48 1.68 12.39 3.14
N LYS A 49 2.62 12.40 2.19
CA LYS A 49 2.42 12.97 0.85
C LYS A 49 1.32 12.25 0.07
N MET A 50 1.27 10.91 0.14
CA MET A 50 0.27 10.10 -0.56
C MET A 50 -1.14 10.35 -0.01
N LEU A 51 -1.28 10.55 1.30
CA LEU A 51 -2.55 10.78 1.96
C LEU A 51 -2.97 12.27 1.97
N GLY A 52 -2.11 13.17 1.47
CA GLY A 52 -2.35 14.61 1.53
C GLY A 52 -2.39 15.15 2.97
N VAL A 53 -1.85 14.41 3.93
CA VAL A 53 -1.78 14.82 5.33
C VAL A 53 -0.55 15.71 5.48
N ASN A 54 -0.73 16.99 5.15
CA ASN A 54 0.23 18.03 5.51
C ASN A 54 -0.13 18.50 6.93
N ASN A 55 0.54 17.97 7.95
CA ASN A 55 0.48 18.57 9.28
C ASN A 55 1.23 19.91 9.19
N SER A 56 0.46 21.00 9.11
CA SER A 56 0.97 22.39 9.12
C SER A 56 1.50 22.78 10.49
#